data_AF-A0A947SF98-F1
#
_entry.id   AF-A0A947SF98-F1
#
_cell.length_a   1.000
_cell.length_b   1.000
_cell.length_c   1.000
_cell.angle_alpha   90.00
_cell.angle_beta   90.00
_cell.angle_gamma   90.00
#
_symmetry.space_group_name_H-M   'P 1'
#
loop_
_entity.id
_entity.type
_entity.pdbx_description
1 polymer ?
#
loop_
_entity_poly.entity_id
_entity_poly.type
_entity_poly.pdbx_seq_one_letter_code
_entity_poly.pdbx_strand_id
1 'polypeptide(L)'
;MYLMFLGDMRQGGDWRDSGIKGMKRFVNRIYNLFNKIQDTRYKDTNKFKISNNTSKSDIRHPTSDIRNLHKTIKGVTEDLENLKFNTAISKLMILVNKLEQDTKFPKTAPPQFAAANWGGAVFGNLVSLKKFLILLAPFAPHLAEELHQSIINYQLSIINKSQKNKIKKQFQSIFQEKWPKYDVELVKDDIIDLVIQVNGKLRDTIKVSSDIPEEDAKKIALESKKIQKWTEGKEIKKIIFVKGKLINVVV
;
A
#
# COMPACT_ATOMS: atom_id res chain seq x y z
N MET A 1 -8.16 11.79 -14.23
CA MET A 1 -7.99 10.36 -13.85
C MET A 1 -8.34 9.37 -14.95
N TYR A 2 -9.57 9.34 -15.50
CA TYR A 2 -9.97 8.29 -16.46
C TYR A 2 -9.05 8.18 -17.69
N LEU A 3 -8.79 9.30 -18.36
CA LEU A 3 -7.86 9.34 -19.49
C LEU A 3 -6.46 8.81 -19.12
N MET A 4 -5.97 9.18 -17.95
CA MET A 4 -4.67 8.73 -17.41
C MET A 4 -4.63 7.24 -17.04
N PHE A 5 -5.79 6.61 -16.88
CA PHE A 5 -5.90 5.19 -16.51
C PHE A 5 -6.22 4.28 -17.71
N LEU A 6 -6.65 4.86 -18.84
CA LEU A 6 -7.16 4.12 -19.99
C LEU A 6 -6.11 3.17 -20.61
N GLY A 7 -4.84 3.58 -20.62
CA GLY A 7 -3.76 2.85 -21.26
C GLY A 7 -2.40 3.54 -21.06
N ASP A 8 -1.40 3.14 -21.86
CA ASP A 8 -0.13 3.88 -21.93
C ASP A 8 -0.42 5.26 -22.53
N MET A 9 -0.13 6.31 -21.77
CA MET A 9 -0.36 7.69 -22.19
C MET A 9 0.30 8.06 -23.51
N ARG A 10 1.42 7.42 -23.84
CA ARG A 10 2.17 7.67 -25.09
C ARG A 10 1.48 7.04 -26.30
N GLN A 11 0.67 6.01 -26.07
CA GLN A 11 -0.08 5.31 -27.11
C GLN A 11 -1.52 5.81 -27.23
N GLY A 12 -1.99 6.57 -26.23
CA GLY A 12 -3.37 7.01 -26.15
C GLY A 12 -4.32 5.86 -25.84
N GLY A 13 -5.55 5.97 -26.31
CA GLY A 13 -6.55 4.91 -26.20
C GLY A 13 -7.92 5.37 -26.66
N ASP A 14 -8.74 4.41 -27.10
CA ASP A 14 -10.10 4.70 -27.55
C ASP A 14 -10.99 5.09 -26.36
N TRP A 15 -11.60 6.27 -26.46
CA TRP A 15 -12.54 6.76 -25.46
C TRP A 15 -13.75 5.82 -25.31
N ARG A 16 -14.10 5.47 -24.06
CA ARG A 16 -15.28 4.65 -23.74
C ARG A 16 -16.03 5.23 -22.56
N ASP A 17 -17.25 5.69 -22.78
CA ASP A 17 -18.14 6.22 -21.73
C ASP A 17 -18.33 5.24 -20.56
N SER A 18 -18.37 3.93 -20.86
CA SER A 18 -18.51 2.88 -19.85
C SER A 18 -17.34 2.83 -18.86
N GLY A 19 -16.13 3.22 -19.30
CA GLY A 19 -14.90 3.20 -18.51
C GLY A 19 -14.88 4.23 -17.38
N ILE A 20 -15.60 5.34 -17.51
CA ILE A 20 -15.64 6.41 -16.50
C ILE A 20 -16.22 5.95 -15.16
N LYS A 21 -17.13 4.95 -15.20
CA LYS A 21 -17.80 4.41 -14.02
C LYS A 21 -16.79 3.81 -13.03
N GLY A 22 -15.71 3.18 -13.53
CA GLY A 22 -14.65 2.62 -12.68
C GLY A 22 -13.92 3.68 -11.87
N MET A 23 -13.54 4.79 -12.52
CA MET A 23 -12.88 5.91 -11.83
C MET A 23 -13.80 6.60 -10.83
N LYS A 24 -15.09 6.81 -11.18
CA LYS A 24 -16.07 7.36 -10.24
C LYS A 24 -16.19 6.50 -8.98
N ARG A 25 -16.27 5.18 -9.14
CA ARG A 25 -16.28 4.25 -8.00
C ARG A 25 -15.02 4.36 -7.17
N PHE A 26 -13.85 4.45 -7.80
CA PHE A 26 -12.58 4.58 -7.08
C PHE A 26 -12.49 5.89 -6.28
N VAL A 27 -12.84 7.03 -6.88
CA VAL A 27 -12.91 8.33 -6.20
C VAL A 27 -13.87 8.29 -5.00
N ASN A 28 -15.07 7.71 -5.19
CA ASN A 28 -16.04 7.57 -4.10
C ASN A 28 -15.51 6.67 -2.97
N ARG A 29 -14.76 5.62 -3.29
CA ARG A 29 -14.13 4.75 -2.29
C ARG A 29 -13.10 5.52 -1.45
N ILE A 30 -12.24 6.31 -2.10
CA ILE A 30 -11.28 7.18 -1.40
C ILE A 30 -12.04 8.13 -0.47
N TYR A 31 -13.04 8.86 -0.98
CA TYR A 31 -13.82 9.79 -0.17
C TYR A 31 -14.47 9.10 1.04
N ASN A 32 -15.10 7.94 0.83
CA ASN A 32 -15.73 7.17 1.92
C ASN A 32 -14.73 6.64 2.95
N LEU A 33 -13.53 6.24 2.54
CA LEU A 33 -12.46 5.81 3.44
C LEU A 33 -12.10 6.94 4.42
N PHE A 34 -11.92 8.16 3.92
CA PHE A 34 -11.56 9.30 4.75
C PHE A 34 -12.70 9.75 5.67
N ASN A 35 -13.94 9.74 5.19
CA ASN A 35 -15.10 10.09 6.03
C ASN A 35 -15.35 9.08 7.15
N LYS A 36 -15.24 7.78 6.87
CA LYS A 36 -15.36 6.73 7.90
C LYS A 36 -14.36 6.95 9.03
N ILE A 37 -13.14 7.33 8.69
CA ILE A 37 -12.06 7.58 9.64
C ILE A 37 -12.32 8.83 10.49
N GLN A 38 -13.05 9.83 9.99
CA GLN A 38 -13.47 10.98 10.80
C GLN A 38 -14.61 10.60 11.76
N ASP A 39 -15.62 9.87 11.27
CA ASP A 39 -16.86 9.61 11.98
C ASP A 39 -16.72 8.55 13.11
N THR A 40 -15.93 7.49 12.90
CA THR A 40 -15.66 6.50 13.94
C THR A 40 -14.93 7.07 15.15
N ARG A 41 -14.23 8.20 15.00
CA ARG A 41 -13.42 8.79 16.08
C ARG A 41 -14.13 9.91 16.85
N TYR A 42 -15.18 10.53 16.30
CA TYR A 42 -15.99 11.52 17.03
C TYR A 42 -16.81 10.88 18.17
N LYS A 43 -17.16 9.59 18.05
CA LYS A 43 -17.94 8.87 19.07
C LYS A 43 -17.12 8.45 20.30
N ASP A 44 -15.79 8.32 20.19
CA ASP A 44 -14.91 7.87 21.28
C ASP A 44 -14.13 9.00 22.00
N THR A 45 -14.14 10.23 21.46
CA THR A 45 -13.40 11.36 22.06
C THR A 45 -13.92 11.81 23.42
N ASN A 46 -15.13 11.42 23.83
CA ASN A 46 -15.67 11.73 25.17
C ASN A 46 -15.05 10.87 26.31
N LYS A 47 -14.11 9.95 26.03
CA LYS A 47 -13.49 9.09 27.05
C LYS A 47 -11.95 9.02 27.00
N PHE A 48 -11.26 10.00 26.40
CA PHE A 48 -9.79 9.99 26.34
C PHE A 48 -9.17 10.70 27.57
N LYS A 49 -8.77 9.93 28.59
CA LYS A 49 -7.77 10.36 29.61
C LYS A 49 -6.42 9.74 29.26
N ILE A 50 -5.42 10.57 29.00
CA ILE A 50 -4.05 10.15 28.68
C ILE A 50 -3.36 9.73 29.99
N SER A 51 -2.92 8.48 30.10
CA SER A 51 -2.00 8.04 31.15
C SER A 51 -0.56 8.03 30.63
N ASN A 52 0.33 8.71 31.36
CA ASN A 52 1.74 8.88 31.01
C ASN A 52 2.59 7.70 31.48
N ASN A 53 2.50 6.55 30.81
CA ASN A 53 3.53 5.53 31.00
C ASN A 53 3.78 4.77 29.69
N THR A 54 4.91 5.04 29.06
CA THR A 54 5.39 4.30 27.88
C THR A 54 6.73 3.68 28.21
N SER A 55 6.76 2.36 28.37
CA SER A 55 8.01 1.59 28.39
C SER A 55 8.52 1.39 26.97
N LYS A 56 9.86 1.41 26.82
CA LYS A 56 10.61 1.49 25.55
C LYS A 56 10.82 0.15 24.81
N SER A 57 10.06 -0.91 25.07
CA SER A 57 10.45 -2.27 24.66
C SER A 57 9.69 -2.95 23.52
N ASP A 58 8.66 -2.34 22.91
CA ASP A 58 7.94 -2.99 21.79
C ASP A 58 8.31 -2.38 20.44
N ILE A 59 9.51 -2.70 19.94
CA ILE A 59 9.91 -2.43 18.54
C ILE A 59 9.10 -3.38 17.65
N ARG A 60 7.89 -2.94 17.29
CA ARG A 60 7.01 -3.65 16.36
C ARG A 60 7.67 -3.73 14.99
N HIS A 61 7.62 -4.92 14.39
CA HIS A 61 7.76 -5.09 12.93
C HIS A 61 6.93 -4.00 12.22
N PRO A 62 7.44 -3.38 11.14
CA PRO A 62 6.65 -2.42 10.37
C PRO A 62 5.35 -3.09 9.96
N THR A 63 4.21 -2.54 10.37
CA THR A 63 2.90 -3.05 9.95
C THR A 63 2.90 -3.17 8.42
N SER A 64 2.31 -4.23 7.87
CA SER A 64 2.21 -4.50 6.42
C SER A 64 1.96 -3.25 5.57
N ASP A 65 1.19 -2.32 6.12
CA ASP A 65 0.68 -1.08 5.57
C ASP A 65 1.81 -0.09 5.31
N ILE A 66 2.77 0.02 6.23
CA ILE A 66 3.95 0.89 6.09
C ILE A 66 4.82 0.39 4.94
N ARG A 67 5.02 -0.93 4.86
CA ARG A 67 5.77 -1.56 3.78
C ARG A 67 5.12 -1.29 2.42
N ASN A 68 3.80 -1.49 2.37
CA ASN A 68 3.01 -1.27 1.17
C ASN A 68 2.98 0.20 0.74
N LEU A 69 2.94 1.12 1.70
CA LEU A 69 3.06 2.55 1.44
C LEU A 69 4.42 2.88 0.81
N HIS A 70 5.52 2.38 1.35
CA HIS A 70 6.87 2.63 0.82
C HIS A 70 7.04 2.07 -0.60
N LYS A 71 6.53 0.86 -0.87
CA LYS A 71 6.46 0.29 -2.23
C LYS A 71 5.62 1.14 -3.17
N THR A 72 4.50 1.67 -2.69
CA THR A 72 3.62 2.53 -3.49
C THR A 72 4.29 3.87 -3.79
N ILE A 73 4.96 4.49 -2.81
CA ILE A 73 5.73 5.73 -3.01
C ILE A 73 6.77 5.52 -4.11
N LYS A 74 7.63 4.50 -3.98
CA LYS A 74 8.64 4.18 -4.99
C LYS A 74 7.99 3.98 -6.36
N GLY A 75 7.02 3.07 -6.44
CA GLY A 75 6.42 2.67 -7.70
C GLY A 75 5.62 3.78 -8.39
N VAL A 76 4.98 4.68 -7.65
CA VAL A 76 4.27 5.85 -8.22
C VAL A 76 5.27 6.90 -8.67
N THR A 77 6.36 7.12 -7.92
CA THR A 77 7.43 8.07 -8.29
C THR A 77 8.05 7.67 -9.63
N GLU A 78 8.51 6.42 -9.74
CA GLU A 78 9.11 5.89 -10.97
C GLU A 78 8.12 5.91 -12.15
N ASP A 79 6.85 5.56 -11.92
CA ASP A 79 5.84 5.57 -12.98
C ASP A 79 5.51 6.99 -13.46
N LEU A 80 5.46 7.97 -12.56
CA LEU A 80 5.21 9.37 -12.92
C LEU A 80 6.33 9.92 -13.80
N GLU A 81 7.58 9.66 -13.46
CA GLU A 81 8.76 10.06 -14.26
C GLU A 81 8.73 9.44 -15.66
N ASN A 82 8.18 8.22 -15.79
CA ASN A 82 8.09 7.50 -17.05
C ASN A 82 6.74 7.66 -17.77
N LEU A 83 5.88 8.58 -17.32
CA LEU A 83 4.53 8.83 -17.85
C LEU A 83 3.61 7.59 -17.86
N LYS A 84 3.87 6.61 -16.98
CA LYS A 84 3.07 5.39 -16.83
C LYS A 84 1.91 5.60 -15.84
N PHE A 85 1.03 6.54 -16.13
CA PHE A 85 -0.02 6.95 -15.18
C PHE A 85 -1.03 5.84 -14.84
N ASN A 86 -1.33 4.95 -15.79
CA ASN A 86 -2.23 3.81 -15.57
C ASN A 86 -1.70 2.85 -14.50
N THR A 87 -0.41 2.54 -14.53
CA THR A 87 0.22 1.68 -13.52
C THR A 87 0.39 2.42 -12.19
N ALA A 88 0.66 3.73 -12.20
CA ALA A 88 0.72 4.55 -10.99
C ALA A 88 -0.63 4.55 -10.26
N ILE A 89 -1.73 4.81 -10.98
CA ILE A 89 -3.09 4.77 -10.43
C ILE A 89 -3.43 3.36 -9.93
N SER A 90 -3.02 2.30 -10.64
CA SER A 90 -3.22 0.91 -10.17
C SER A 90 -2.53 0.65 -8.83
N LYS A 91 -1.31 1.15 -8.64
CA LYS A 91 -0.58 1.06 -7.36
C LYS A 91 -1.32 1.80 -6.23
N LEU A 92 -1.89 2.98 -6.51
CA LEU A 92 -2.74 3.70 -5.57
C LEU A 92 -4.00 2.92 -5.20
N MET A 93 -4.66 2.27 -6.17
CA MET A 93 -5.82 1.40 -5.88
C MET A 93 -5.47 0.24 -4.96
N ILE A 94 -4.31 -0.40 -5.18
CA ILE A 94 -3.82 -1.48 -4.31
C ILE A 94 -3.58 -0.96 -2.89
N LEU A 95 -2.98 0.24 -2.74
CA LEU A 95 -2.76 0.85 -1.44
C LEU A 95 -4.08 1.16 -0.74
N VAL A 96 -5.09 1.71 -1.43
CA VAL A 96 -6.43 1.95 -0.86
C VAL A 96 -7.07 0.65 -0.38
N ASN A 97 -6.97 -0.43 -1.15
CA ASN A 97 -7.51 -1.74 -0.71
C ASN A 97 -6.87 -2.23 0.59
N LYS A 98 -5.57 -2.00 0.76
CA LYS A 98 -4.83 -2.36 1.98
C LYS A 98 -5.28 -1.49 3.15
N LEU A 99 -5.27 -0.17 2.98
CA LEU A 99 -5.77 0.78 3.98
C LEU A 99 -7.24 0.48 4.40
N GLU A 100 -8.10 0.03 3.49
CA GLU A 100 -9.47 -0.42 3.81
C GLU A 100 -9.51 -1.73 4.61
N GLN A 101 -8.56 -2.64 4.43
CA GLN A 101 -8.47 -3.88 5.20
C GLN A 101 -7.99 -3.59 6.62
N ASP A 102 -7.00 -2.71 6.76
CA ASP A 102 -6.39 -2.37 8.05
C ASP A 102 -7.30 -1.45 8.89
N THR A 103 -8.23 -0.74 8.24
CA THR A 103 -9.29 0.05 8.90
C THR A 103 -10.51 -0.77 9.31
N LYS A 104 -10.51 -2.11 9.14
CA LYS A 104 -11.47 -2.97 9.84
C LYS A 104 -11.15 -2.94 11.33
N PHE A 105 -11.69 -1.93 12.02
CA PHE A 105 -11.64 -1.80 13.47
C PHE A 105 -12.09 -3.14 14.10
N PRO A 106 -11.32 -3.76 15.00
CA PRO A 106 -11.85 -4.85 15.79
C PRO A 106 -13.08 -4.32 16.51
N LYS A 107 -14.25 -4.91 16.22
CA LYS A 107 -15.54 -4.53 16.85
C LYS A 107 -15.49 -4.65 18.38
N THR A 108 -14.48 -5.33 18.92
CA THR A 108 -14.23 -5.59 20.33
C THR A 108 -12.73 -5.69 20.59
N ALA A 109 -12.04 -4.57 20.82
CA ALA A 109 -10.73 -4.59 21.48
C ALA A 109 -10.94 -4.36 22.99
N PRO A 110 -10.35 -5.18 23.88
CA PRO A 110 -10.50 -4.98 25.32
C PRO A 110 -9.99 -3.59 25.74
N PRO A 111 -10.66 -2.91 26.70
CA PRO A 111 -10.36 -1.50 27.06
C PRO A 111 -8.90 -1.24 27.45
N GLN A 112 -8.22 -2.25 27.97
CA GLN A 112 -6.84 -2.18 28.44
C GLN A 112 -5.77 -2.15 27.33
N PHE A 113 -6.12 -2.47 26.08
CA PHE A 113 -5.18 -2.43 24.94
C PHE A 113 -5.33 -1.18 24.05
N ALA A 114 -6.37 -0.37 24.27
CA ALA A 114 -6.69 0.77 23.41
C ALA A 114 -5.82 2.01 23.70
N ALA A 115 -5.55 2.35 24.95
CA ALA A 115 -4.97 3.67 25.29
C ALA A 115 -3.52 3.89 24.81
N ALA A 116 -2.65 2.87 24.87
CA ALA A 116 -1.23 3.01 24.49
C ALA A 116 -0.98 2.85 22.97
N ASN A 117 -1.86 2.14 22.26
CA ASN A 117 -1.68 1.81 20.84
C ASN A 117 -2.63 2.54 19.91
N TRP A 118 -3.77 3.04 20.38
CA TRP A 118 -4.66 3.82 19.52
C TRP A 118 -4.04 5.15 19.13
N GLY A 119 -3.34 5.85 20.03
CA GLY A 119 -2.58 7.04 19.64
C GLY A 119 -1.62 6.72 18.50
N GLY A 120 -0.75 5.72 18.66
CA GLY A 120 0.24 5.33 17.65
C GLY A 120 -0.35 4.78 16.35
N ALA A 121 -1.39 3.95 16.41
CA ALA A 121 -2.04 3.38 15.22
C ALA A 121 -2.89 4.42 14.48
N VAL A 122 -3.58 5.31 15.21
CA VAL A 122 -4.38 6.40 14.64
C VAL A 122 -3.48 7.47 14.02
N PHE A 123 -2.38 7.86 14.68
CA PHE A 123 -1.38 8.77 14.10
C PHE A 123 -0.61 8.10 12.95
N GLY A 124 -0.28 6.80 13.06
CA GLY A 124 0.37 6.02 12.01
C GLY A 124 -0.47 5.94 10.73
N ASN A 125 -1.78 5.72 10.87
CA ASN A 125 -2.71 5.72 9.74
C ASN A 125 -2.87 7.12 9.14
N LEU A 126 -2.95 8.19 9.96
CA LEU A 126 -3.00 9.57 9.45
C LEU A 126 -1.77 9.96 8.62
N VAL A 127 -0.56 9.53 9.04
CA VAL A 127 0.66 9.76 8.26
C VAL A 127 0.60 9.04 6.92
N SER A 128 0.14 7.78 6.91
CA SER A 128 -0.04 7.00 5.67
C SER A 128 -1.08 7.63 4.74
N LEU A 129 -2.19 8.13 5.27
CA LEU A 129 -3.25 8.80 4.52
C LEU A 129 -2.78 10.14 3.93
N LYS A 130 -2.05 10.96 4.71
CA LYS A 130 -1.44 12.19 4.18
C LYS A 130 -0.49 11.88 3.03
N LYS A 131 0.41 10.91 3.19
CA LYS A 131 1.32 10.47 2.12
C LYS A 131 0.54 9.96 0.91
N PHE A 132 -0.51 9.17 1.11
CA PHE A 132 -1.39 8.73 0.03
C PHE A 132 -2.01 9.91 -0.74
N LEU A 133 -2.51 10.94 -0.05
CA LEU A 133 -3.08 12.12 -0.72
C LEU A 133 -2.03 12.88 -1.54
N ILE A 134 -0.80 13.00 -1.04
CA ILE A 134 0.30 13.64 -1.81
C ILE A 134 0.56 12.86 -3.10
N LEU A 135 0.55 11.52 -3.05
CA LEU A 135 0.69 10.68 -4.24
C LEU A 135 -0.51 10.76 -5.19
N LEU A 136 -1.70 11.04 -4.66
CA LEU A 136 -2.94 11.16 -5.42
C LEU A 136 -3.09 12.53 -6.11
N ALA A 137 -2.52 13.59 -5.54
CA ALA A 137 -2.65 14.98 -5.99
C ALA A 137 -2.37 15.19 -7.50
N PRO A 138 -1.35 14.57 -8.12
CA PRO A 138 -1.13 14.67 -9.57
C PRO A 138 -2.29 14.13 -10.41
N PHE A 139 -3.09 13.20 -9.88
CA PHE A 139 -4.15 12.52 -10.62
C PHE A 139 -5.54 13.09 -10.33
N ALA A 140 -5.79 13.48 -9.08
CA ALA A 140 -7.07 13.99 -8.59
C ALA A 140 -6.86 15.20 -7.66
N PRO A 141 -6.37 16.33 -8.18
CA PRO A 141 -5.91 17.48 -7.39
C PRO A 141 -6.98 18.02 -6.44
N HIS A 142 -8.20 18.23 -6.94
CA HIS A 142 -9.31 18.76 -6.15
C HIS A 142 -9.73 17.83 -5.01
N LEU A 143 -9.81 16.52 -5.27
CA LEU A 143 -10.14 15.52 -4.25
C LEU A 143 -9.05 15.44 -3.19
N ALA A 144 -7.78 15.47 -3.62
CA ALA A 144 -6.66 15.39 -2.72
C ALA A 144 -6.60 16.61 -1.78
N GLU A 145 -6.81 17.82 -2.31
CA GLU A 145 -6.86 19.06 -1.53
C GLU A 145 -8.02 19.05 -0.52
N GLU A 146 -9.25 18.71 -0.94
CA GLU A 146 -10.42 18.66 -0.06
C GLU A 146 -10.21 17.69 1.12
N LEU A 147 -9.70 16.49 0.81
CA LEU A 147 -9.42 15.48 1.84
C LEU A 147 -8.23 15.87 2.73
N HIS A 148 -7.27 16.63 2.20
CA HIS A 148 -6.16 17.14 2.99
C HIS A 148 -6.62 18.19 3.99
N GLN A 149 -7.45 19.15 3.57
CA GLN A 149 -8.07 20.12 4.48
C GLN A 149 -8.92 19.41 5.53
N SER A 150 -9.66 18.39 5.13
CA SER A 150 -10.43 17.53 6.04
C SER A 150 -9.54 16.88 7.12
N ILE A 151 -8.33 16.41 6.79
CA ILE A 151 -7.36 15.91 7.78
C ILE A 151 -6.83 17.04 8.67
N ILE A 152 -6.46 18.20 8.11
CA ILE A 152 -5.93 19.33 8.87
C ILE A 152 -6.97 19.81 9.89
N ASN A 153 -8.21 19.99 9.45
CA ASN A 153 -9.32 20.41 10.31
C ASN A 153 -9.57 19.40 11.43
N TYR A 154 -9.51 18.11 11.12
CA TYR A 154 -9.57 17.05 12.13
C TYR A 154 -8.39 17.13 13.12
N GLN A 155 -7.16 17.32 12.64
CA GLN A 155 -5.99 17.45 13.49
C GLN A 155 -6.09 18.68 14.42
N LEU A 156 -6.68 19.77 13.93
CA LEU A 156 -6.95 20.98 14.72
C LEU A 156 -8.08 20.81 15.76
N SER A 157 -8.99 19.85 15.57
CA SER A 157 -10.07 19.59 16.52
C SER A 157 -9.59 18.80 17.74
N ILE A 158 -8.60 17.92 17.57
CA ILE A 158 -8.05 17.07 18.64
C ILE A 158 -6.94 17.74 19.48
N ILE A 159 -6.42 18.88 19.03
CA ILE A 159 -5.31 19.58 19.69
C ILE A 159 -5.85 20.60 20.73
N ASN A 160 -5.20 20.65 21.91
CA ASN A 160 -5.55 21.57 23.01
C ASN A 160 -5.45 23.06 22.61
N LYS A 161 -6.28 23.92 23.22
CA LYS A 161 -6.32 25.39 22.96
C LYS A 161 -4.94 26.07 22.95
N SER A 162 -4.02 25.67 23.83
CA SER A 162 -2.65 26.21 23.90
C SER A 162 -1.79 25.89 22.66
N GLN A 163 -1.93 24.69 22.09
CA GLN A 163 -1.24 24.29 20.86
C GLN A 163 -1.95 24.82 19.60
N LYS A 164 -3.26 25.08 19.69
CA LYS A 164 -4.08 25.66 18.61
C LYS A 164 -3.63 27.07 18.21
N ASN A 165 -3.05 27.84 19.14
CA ASN A 165 -2.51 29.18 18.87
C ASN A 165 -1.18 29.16 18.11
N LYS A 166 -0.43 28.04 18.11
CA LYS A 166 0.81 27.88 17.33
C LYS A 166 0.54 27.47 15.88
N ILE A 167 -0.54 26.72 15.65
CA ILE A 167 -0.98 26.37 14.29
C ILE A 167 -1.84 27.54 13.81
N LYS A 168 -1.23 28.50 13.10
CA LYS A 168 -2.00 29.52 12.38
C LYS A 168 -3.11 28.81 11.62
N LYS A 169 -4.35 29.29 11.81
CA LYS A 169 -5.58 28.83 11.15
C LYS A 169 -5.53 29.18 9.65
N GLN A 170 -4.49 28.69 8.98
CA GLN A 170 -4.14 29.02 7.61
C GLN A 170 -4.33 27.76 6.77
N PHE A 171 -4.99 27.95 5.64
CA PHE A 171 -5.07 26.96 4.58
C PHE A 171 -3.65 26.50 4.22
N GLN A 172 -3.38 25.21 4.36
CA GLN A 172 -2.13 24.58 3.95
C GLN A 172 -2.43 23.71 2.75
N SER A 173 -2.04 24.16 1.57
CA SER A 173 -2.37 23.45 0.34
C SER A 173 -1.57 22.16 0.23
N ILE A 174 -2.18 21.10 -0.31
CA ILE A 174 -1.47 19.84 -0.54
C ILE A 174 -0.32 20.00 -1.53
N PHE A 175 -0.39 21.01 -2.42
CA PHE A 175 0.66 21.30 -3.39
C PHE A 175 1.88 21.99 -2.77
N GLN A 176 1.82 22.37 -1.50
CA GLN A 176 2.97 22.87 -0.73
C GLN A 176 3.68 21.76 0.05
N GLU A 177 3.08 20.56 0.11
CA GLU A 177 3.69 19.41 0.75
C GLU A 177 4.86 18.86 -0.06
N LYS A 178 5.87 18.34 0.64
CA LYS A 178 7.00 17.68 -0.01
C LYS A 178 6.59 16.31 -0.51
N TRP A 179 7.09 15.94 -1.69
CA TRP A 179 6.93 14.58 -2.20
C TRP A 179 7.48 13.55 -1.20
N PRO A 180 6.75 12.48 -0.87
CA PRO A 180 7.16 11.54 0.16
C PRO A 180 8.38 10.72 -0.31
N LYS A 181 9.33 10.51 0.61
CA LYS A 181 10.45 9.59 0.40
C LYS A 181 10.06 8.17 0.85
N TYR A 182 10.58 7.17 0.14
CA TYR A 182 10.49 5.77 0.56
C TYR A 182 11.79 5.32 1.24
N ASP A 183 11.68 4.21 1.97
CA ASP A 183 12.79 3.53 2.64
C ASP A 183 13.13 2.28 1.83
N VAL A 184 14.41 2.13 1.46
CA VAL A 184 14.89 1.06 0.60
C VAL A 184 14.71 -0.31 1.25
N GLU A 185 14.87 -0.43 2.58
CA GLU A 185 14.72 -1.69 3.29
C GLU A 185 13.26 -2.14 3.35
N LEU A 186 12.34 -1.19 3.52
CA LEU A 186 10.90 -1.48 3.51
C LEU A 186 10.37 -1.81 2.11
N VAL A 187 11.07 -1.41 1.06
CA VAL A 187 10.70 -1.77 -0.32
C VAL A 187 11.05 -3.21 -0.66
N LYS A 188 12.07 -3.80 -0.03
CA LYS A 188 12.44 -5.20 -0.29
C LYS A 188 11.27 -6.12 0.08
N ASP A 189 10.96 -7.05 -0.82
CA ASP A 189 10.09 -8.18 -0.51
C ASP A 189 10.92 -9.18 0.29
N ASP A 190 10.54 -9.54 1.52
CA ASP A 190 11.25 -10.63 2.23
C ASP A 190 10.84 -11.99 1.67
N ILE A 191 9.64 -12.08 1.10
CA ILE A 191 9.04 -13.30 0.56
C ILE A 191 8.45 -12.96 -0.81
N ILE A 192 8.85 -13.71 -1.83
CA ILE A 192 8.35 -13.63 -3.20
C ILE A 192 7.61 -14.90 -3.58
N ASP A 193 6.61 -14.76 -4.46
CA ASP A 193 5.96 -15.88 -5.13
C ASP A 193 6.83 -16.32 -6.32
N LEU A 194 7.68 -17.33 -6.12
CA LEU A 194 8.50 -17.91 -7.18
C LEU A 194 7.64 -18.83 -8.05
N VAL A 195 7.46 -18.42 -9.29
CA VAL A 195 6.70 -19.16 -10.30
C VAL A 195 7.56 -20.31 -10.84
N ILE A 196 7.03 -21.54 -10.83
CA ILE A 196 7.71 -22.71 -11.39
C ILE A 196 6.99 -23.15 -12.67
N GLN A 197 7.77 -23.24 -13.74
CA GLN A 197 7.34 -23.63 -15.07
C GLN A 197 8.01 -24.93 -15.50
N VAL A 198 7.32 -25.69 -16.34
CA VAL A 198 7.87 -26.86 -17.04
C VAL A 198 7.60 -26.69 -18.54
N ASN A 199 8.66 -26.69 -19.34
CA ASN A 199 8.61 -26.37 -20.79
C ASN A 199 7.80 -25.08 -21.07
N GLY A 200 8.03 -24.05 -20.26
CA GLY A 200 7.39 -22.72 -20.39
C GLY A 200 5.94 -22.64 -19.90
N LYS A 201 5.32 -23.74 -19.42
CA LYS A 201 3.96 -23.72 -18.86
C LYS A 201 4.00 -23.64 -17.33
N LEU A 202 3.20 -22.74 -16.74
CA LEU A 202 3.04 -22.60 -15.28
C LEU A 202 2.50 -23.90 -14.66
N ARG A 203 3.23 -24.45 -13.68
CA ARG A 203 2.85 -25.69 -12.99
C ARG A 203 2.72 -25.52 -11.48
N ASP A 204 3.46 -24.60 -10.89
CA ASP A 204 3.35 -24.30 -9.46
C ASP A 204 3.80 -22.87 -9.13
N THR A 205 3.44 -22.42 -7.93
CA THR A 205 3.90 -21.15 -7.36
C THR A 205 4.23 -21.39 -5.89
N ILE A 206 5.45 -21.10 -5.47
CA ILE A 206 5.94 -21.31 -4.11
C ILE A 206 6.41 -19.99 -3.49
N LYS A 207 6.20 -19.83 -2.18
CA LYS A 207 6.68 -18.67 -1.44
C LYS A 207 8.09 -18.92 -0.94
N VAL A 208 9.05 -18.11 -1.38
CA VAL A 208 10.47 -18.23 -1.01
C VAL A 208 11.05 -16.87 -0.62
N SER A 209 12.18 -16.87 0.08
CA SER A 209 12.91 -15.63 0.35
C SER A 209 13.31 -14.94 -0.96
N SER A 210 13.25 -13.62 -1.03
CA SER A 210 13.69 -12.89 -2.24
C SER A 210 15.18 -13.05 -2.54
N ASP A 211 15.97 -13.34 -1.52
CA ASP A 211 17.40 -13.59 -1.58
C ASP A 211 17.76 -15.07 -1.60
N ILE A 212 16.79 -15.95 -1.90
CA ILE A 212 17.06 -17.38 -2.02
C ILE A 212 18.19 -17.62 -3.05
N PRO A 213 19.25 -18.36 -2.67
CA PRO A 213 20.28 -18.79 -3.61
C PRO A 213 19.68 -19.64 -4.73
N GLU A 214 20.28 -19.57 -5.92
CA GLU A 214 19.82 -20.33 -7.09
C GLU A 214 19.74 -21.84 -6.80
N GLU A 215 20.74 -22.38 -6.09
CA GLU A 215 20.81 -23.80 -5.74
C GLU A 215 19.67 -24.24 -4.83
N ASP A 216 19.33 -23.44 -3.83
CA ASP A 216 18.21 -23.73 -2.93
C ASP A 216 16.87 -23.58 -3.67
N ALA A 217 16.74 -22.58 -4.54
CA ALA A 217 15.55 -22.38 -5.34
C ALA A 217 15.29 -23.57 -6.28
N LYS A 218 16.35 -24.13 -6.90
CA LYS A 218 16.27 -25.34 -7.72
C LYS A 218 15.80 -26.54 -6.91
N LYS A 219 16.35 -26.77 -5.71
CA LYS A 219 15.95 -27.87 -4.83
C LYS A 219 14.47 -27.79 -4.48
N ILE A 220 14.00 -26.63 -3.99
CA ILE A 220 12.60 -26.46 -3.62
C ILE A 220 11.67 -26.67 -4.82
N ALA A 221 12.08 -26.23 -6.02
CA ALA A 221 11.30 -26.43 -7.24
C ALA A 221 11.18 -27.92 -7.63
N LEU A 222 12.25 -28.70 -7.49
CA LEU A 222 12.27 -30.14 -7.80
C LEU A 222 11.60 -30.99 -6.71
N GLU A 223 11.57 -30.52 -5.46
CA GLU A 223 10.87 -31.16 -4.35
C GLU A 223 9.34 -30.94 -4.39
N SER A 224 8.85 -29.99 -5.20
CA SER A 224 7.41 -29.79 -5.33
C SER A 224 6.72 -31.02 -5.93
N LYS A 225 5.78 -31.59 -5.17
CA LYS A 225 4.93 -32.70 -5.61
C LYS A 225 4.17 -32.40 -6.92
N LYS A 226 3.88 -31.13 -7.21
CA LYS A 226 3.23 -30.75 -8.47
C LYS A 226 4.20 -30.82 -9.65
N ILE A 227 5.46 -30.45 -9.45
CA ILE A 227 6.50 -30.45 -10.48
C ILE A 227 6.99 -31.86 -10.75
N GLN A 228 7.16 -32.68 -9.72
CA GLN A 228 7.57 -34.09 -9.86
C GLN A 228 6.70 -34.85 -10.86
N LYS A 229 5.37 -34.65 -10.85
CA LYS A 229 4.45 -35.24 -11.84
C LYS A 229 4.79 -34.93 -13.30
N TRP A 230 5.48 -33.83 -13.57
CA TRP A 230 5.83 -33.39 -14.92
C TRP A 230 7.28 -33.73 -15.31
N THR A 231 8.13 -34.00 -14.32
CA THR A 231 9.56 -34.32 -14.47
C THR A 231 9.88 -35.80 -14.27
N GLU A 232 8.98 -36.59 -13.68
CA GLU A 232 9.17 -38.03 -13.45
C GLU A 232 9.34 -38.79 -14.78
N GLY A 233 10.40 -39.61 -14.85
CA GLY A 233 10.76 -40.36 -16.04
C GLY A 233 11.30 -39.53 -17.22
N LYS A 234 11.59 -38.24 -17.02
CA LYS A 234 12.15 -37.35 -18.06
C LYS A 234 13.52 -36.84 -17.67
N GLU A 235 14.39 -36.71 -18.66
CA GLU A 235 15.72 -36.13 -18.49
C GLU A 235 15.62 -34.59 -18.44
N ILE A 236 16.16 -33.98 -17.39
CA ILE A 236 16.17 -32.52 -17.25
C ILE A 236 17.33 -31.98 -18.09
N LYS A 237 17.00 -31.34 -19.22
CA LYS A 237 18.00 -30.78 -20.14
C LYS A 237 18.58 -29.46 -19.65
N LYS A 238 17.75 -28.63 -19.02
CA LYS A 238 18.14 -27.29 -18.58
C LYS A 238 17.21 -26.76 -17.50
N ILE A 239 17.76 -26.06 -16.51
CA ILE A 239 16.98 -25.28 -15.54
C ILE A 239 17.35 -23.81 -15.71
N ILE A 240 16.36 -22.96 -15.96
CA ILE A 240 16.54 -21.52 -16.12
C ILE A 240 16.00 -20.84 -14.87
N PHE A 241 16.88 -20.24 -14.07
CA PHE A 241 16.50 -19.45 -12.91
C PHE A 241 16.56 -17.96 -13.24
N VAL A 242 15.47 -17.25 -12.96
CA VAL A 242 15.41 -15.79 -13.01
C VAL A 242 15.15 -15.30 -11.59
N LYS A 243 16.19 -14.79 -10.94
CA LYS A 243 16.12 -14.30 -9.54
C LYS A 243 14.92 -13.37 -9.37
N GLY A 244 14.12 -13.64 -8.33
CA GLY A 244 12.96 -12.80 -8.02
C GLY A 244 11.70 -13.07 -8.85
N LYS A 245 11.74 -13.94 -9.87
CA LYS A 245 10.64 -14.10 -10.83
C LYS A 245 10.18 -15.54 -11.01
N LEU A 246 11.04 -16.41 -11.57
CA LEU A 246 10.62 -17.76 -11.95
C LEU A 246 11.78 -18.77 -12.05
N ILE A 247 11.41 -20.05 -11.99
CA ILE A 247 12.21 -21.19 -12.42
C ILE A 247 11.50 -21.87 -13.58
N ASN A 248 12.19 -22.11 -14.69
CA ASN A 248 11.69 -22.94 -15.79
C ASN A 248 12.55 -24.19 -15.93
N VAL A 249 11.91 -25.35 -15.74
CA VAL A 249 12.52 -26.67 -15.93
C VAL A 249 12.23 -27.15 -17.34
N VAL A 250 13.30 -27.36 -18.11
CA VAL A 250 13.23 -27.91 -19.47
C VAL A 250 13.49 -29.41 -19.39
N VAL A 251 12.48 -30.19 -19.75
CA VAL A 251 12.46 -31.67 -19.82
C VAL A 251 12.15 -32.10 -21.24
#